data_AF-V2VIX7-F1
#
_entry.id   AF-V2VIX7-F1
#
_cell.length_a   1.000
_cell.length_b   1.000
_cell.length_c   1.000
_cell.angle_alpha   90.00
_cell.angle_beta   90.00
_cell.angle_gamma   90.00
#
_symmetry.space_group_name_H-M   'P 1'
#
loop_
_entity.id
_entity.type
_entity.pdbx_description
1 polymer ?
#
loop_
_entity_poly.entity_id
_entity_poly.type
_entity_poly.pdbx_seq_one_letter_code
_entity_poly.pdbx_strand_id
1 'polypeptide(L)'
;MGSARKRSRLTLADLSKISPKIRQQIKKQRAALDMGSIGEEDLSVQLRYKGINYVKEYSFDPTRNFRADFYLTDFNLLVEVEGGTRGKSRHTTHDGYSTDLIKYNSAQILGFSLLRYTTEQVKKGMALESIELFIKSRNGVLIA
;
A
#
# COMPACT_ATOMS: atom_id res chain seq x y z
N MET A 1 -44.49 7.90 -22.13
CA MET A 1 -43.36 8.55 -21.44
C MET A 1 -42.26 7.51 -21.24
N GLY A 2 -41.21 7.54 -22.08
CA GLY A 2 -40.11 6.57 -22.03
C GLY A 2 -39.09 6.95 -20.97
N SER A 3 -38.85 6.07 -20.00
CA SER A 3 -37.80 6.24 -18.98
C SER A 3 -36.42 6.00 -19.61
N ALA A 4 -35.62 7.07 -19.70
CA ALA A 4 -34.24 6.98 -20.16
C ALA A 4 -33.39 6.23 -19.11
N ARG A 5 -32.94 5.02 -19.44
CA ARG A 5 -31.93 4.30 -18.63
C ARG A 5 -30.66 5.15 -18.56
N LYS A 6 -30.39 5.70 -17.38
CA LYS A 6 -29.15 6.41 -17.05
C LYS A 6 -27.97 5.44 -17.24
N ARG A 7 -27.22 5.56 -18.34
CA ARG A 7 -25.99 4.78 -18.56
C ARG A 7 -24.97 5.20 -17.50
N SER A 8 -24.76 4.39 -16.46
CA SER A 8 -23.64 4.57 -15.56
C SER A 8 -22.35 4.31 -16.35
N ARG A 9 -21.42 5.27 -16.36
CA ARG A 9 -20.08 5.06 -16.92
C ARG A 9 -19.38 4.00 -16.08
N LEU A 10 -19.09 2.84 -16.67
CA LEU A 10 -18.27 1.79 -16.06
C LEU A 10 -16.89 2.37 -15.72
N THR A 11 -16.48 2.23 -14.47
CA THR A 11 -15.15 2.66 -14.04
C THR A 11 -14.10 1.66 -14.51
N LEU A 12 -12.82 2.04 -14.54
CA LEU A 12 -11.71 1.11 -14.80
C LEU A 12 -11.71 -0.07 -13.80
N ALA A 13 -12.14 0.18 -12.56
CA ALA A 13 -12.30 -0.84 -11.55
C ALA A 13 -13.41 -1.84 -11.93
N ASP A 14 -14.51 -1.38 -12.52
CA ASP A 14 -15.60 -2.24 -13.01
C ASP A 14 -15.16 -3.04 -14.24
N LEU A 15 -14.45 -2.44 -15.19
CA LEU A 15 -13.92 -3.12 -16.38
C LEU A 15 -12.92 -4.23 -16.02
N SER A 16 -12.12 -4.03 -14.95
CA SER A 16 -11.15 -5.03 -14.47
C SER A 16 -11.77 -6.30 -13.86
N LYS A 17 -13.08 -6.29 -13.57
CA LYS A 17 -13.83 -7.45 -13.06
C LYS A 17 -14.43 -8.31 -14.19
N ILE A 18 -14.45 -7.79 -15.42
CA ILE A 18 -15.12 -8.41 -16.57
C ILE A 18 -14.21 -9.43 -17.27
N SER A 19 -12.88 -9.27 -17.22
CA SER A 19 -11.94 -10.19 -17.88
C SER A 19 -10.57 -10.26 -17.18
N PRO A 20 -10.02 -11.47 -16.93
CA PRO A 20 -8.65 -11.64 -16.44
C PRO A 20 -7.59 -11.03 -17.37
N LYS A 21 -7.81 -11.08 -18.69
CA LYS A 21 -6.89 -10.55 -19.70
C LYS A 21 -6.78 -9.02 -19.63
N ILE A 22 -7.91 -8.35 -19.47
CA ILE A 22 -7.96 -6.89 -19.26
C ILE A 22 -7.25 -6.52 -17.96
N ARG A 23 -7.50 -7.25 -16.88
CA ARG A 23 -6.85 -7.02 -15.58
C ARG A 23 -5.32 -7.14 -15.68
N GLN A 24 -4.82 -8.13 -16.42
CA GLN A 24 -3.38 -8.31 -16.67
C GLN A 24 -2.79 -7.18 -17.52
N GLN A 25 -3.51 -6.71 -18.54
CA GLN A 25 -3.07 -5.60 -19.40
C GLN A 25 -2.99 -4.27 -18.63
N ILE A 26 -3.98 -3.97 -17.78
CA ILE A 26 -3.96 -2.79 -16.90
C ILE A 26 -2.76 -2.86 -15.95
N LYS A 27 -2.47 -4.02 -15.35
CA LYS A 27 -1.31 -4.19 -14.46
C LYS A 27 0.01 -3.91 -15.20
N LYS A 28 0.17 -4.42 -16.43
CA LYS A 28 1.37 -4.19 -17.26
C LYS A 28 1.54 -2.72 -17.64
N GLN A 29 0.46 -2.04 -18.01
CA GLN A 29 0.52 -0.60 -18.33
C GLN A 29 0.88 0.25 -17.12
N ARG A 30 0.33 -0.03 -15.93
CA ARG A 30 0.70 0.70 -14.70
C ARG A 30 2.18 0.56 -14.36
N ALA A 31 2.72 -0.65 -14.45
CA ALA A 31 4.14 -0.89 -14.24
C ALA A 31 5.01 -0.15 -15.27
N ALA A 32 4.59 -0.09 -16.53
CA ALA A 32 5.31 0.65 -17.57
C ALA A 32 5.27 2.18 -17.38
N LEU A 33 4.25 2.69 -16.67
CA LEU A 33 4.10 4.09 -16.33
C LEU A 33 4.67 4.42 -14.94
N ASP A 34 5.41 3.50 -14.32
CA ASP A 34 5.96 3.61 -12.97
C ASP A 34 4.91 4.02 -11.90
N MET A 35 3.65 3.67 -12.16
CA MET A 35 2.59 3.84 -11.17
C MET A 35 2.60 2.66 -10.22
N GLY A 36 2.70 2.97 -8.93
CA GLY A 36 2.55 2.00 -7.85
C GLY A 36 1.24 1.20 -7.91
N SER A 37 1.08 0.23 -7.01
CA SER A 37 -0.18 -0.50 -6.92
C SER A 37 -1.36 0.44 -6.64
N ILE A 38 -2.59 -0.04 -6.88
CA ILE A 38 -3.79 0.77 -6.57
C ILE A 38 -3.82 1.11 -5.08
N GLY A 39 -3.40 0.19 -4.21
CA GLY A 39 -3.35 0.45 -2.77
C GLY A 39 -2.30 1.50 -2.41
N GLU A 40 -1.11 1.44 -3.00
CA GLU A 40 -0.11 2.49 -2.78
C GLU A 40 -0.61 3.86 -3.23
N GLU A 41 -1.25 3.96 -4.41
CA GLU A 41 -1.76 5.26 -4.87
C GLU A 41 -2.90 5.78 -3.97
N ASP A 42 -3.79 4.90 -3.53
CA ASP A 42 -4.87 5.26 -2.60
C ASP A 42 -4.27 5.79 -1.27
N LEU A 43 -3.26 5.11 -0.72
CA LEU A 43 -2.59 5.55 0.51
C LEU A 43 -1.82 6.87 0.30
N SER A 44 -1.12 6.98 -0.83
CA SER A 44 -0.38 8.17 -1.26
C SER A 44 -1.27 9.42 -1.29
N VAL A 45 -2.49 9.29 -1.83
CA VAL A 45 -3.52 10.34 -1.80
C VAL A 45 -3.99 10.64 -0.38
N GLN A 46 -4.28 9.60 0.42
CA GLN A 46 -4.75 9.74 1.80
C GLN A 46 -3.74 10.49 2.69
N LEU A 47 -2.45 10.13 2.60
CA LEU A 47 -1.37 10.78 3.35
C LEU A 47 -1.20 12.25 2.93
N ARG A 48 -1.24 12.54 1.62
CA ARG A 48 -1.21 13.93 1.13
C ARG A 48 -2.39 14.75 1.63
N TYR A 49 -3.59 14.19 1.60
CA TYR A 49 -4.79 14.84 2.11
C TYR A 49 -4.68 15.21 3.59
N LYS A 50 -4.01 14.36 4.39
CA LYS A 50 -3.74 14.61 5.81
C LYS A 50 -2.50 15.47 6.08
N GLY A 51 -1.77 15.88 5.06
CA GLY A 51 -0.53 16.65 5.21
C GLY A 51 0.61 15.87 5.89
N ILE A 52 0.60 14.53 5.79
CA ILE A 52 1.63 13.68 6.37
C ILE A 52 2.77 13.54 5.34
N ASN A 53 3.99 13.91 5.73
CA ASN A 53 5.17 13.80 4.88
C ASN A 53 5.60 12.34 4.71
N TYR A 54 5.98 11.96 3.49
CA TYR A 54 6.51 10.63 3.21
C TYR A 54 7.47 10.61 2.02
N VAL A 55 8.32 9.60 1.97
CA VAL A 55 9.17 9.22 0.83
C VAL A 55 8.68 7.88 0.29
N LYS A 56 8.54 7.74 -1.03
CA LYS A 56 8.20 6.45 -1.66
C LYS A 56 9.45 5.61 -1.95
N GLU A 57 9.30 4.28 -1.99
CA GLU A 57 10.35 3.33 -2.42
C GLU A 57 11.69 3.50 -1.65
N TYR A 58 11.58 3.82 -0.36
CA TYR A 58 12.71 4.18 0.49
C TYR A 58 13.60 2.97 0.76
N SER A 59 14.85 3.01 0.28
CA SER A 59 15.85 1.99 0.56
C SER A 59 16.40 2.17 1.98
N PHE A 60 16.00 1.30 2.90
CA PHE A 60 16.31 1.42 4.33
C PHE A 60 17.42 0.46 4.80
N ASP A 61 17.67 -0.61 4.04
CA ASP A 61 18.68 -1.61 4.39
C ASP A 61 19.97 -1.37 3.58
N PRO A 62 21.09 -1.01 4.23
CA PRO A 62 22.34 -0.70 3.54
C PRO A 62 23.02 -1.92 2.90
N THR A 63 22.59 -3.14 3.23
CA THR A 63 23.23 -4.39 2.81
C THR A 63 22.39 -5.20 1.82
N ARG A 64 21.07 -5.27 2.04
CA ARG A 64 20.12 -6.06 1.25
C ARG A 64 19.34 -5.23 0.24
N ASN A 65 19.52 -3.90 0.24
CA ASN A 65 18.81 -2.94 -0.61
C ASN A 65 17.29 -3.12 -0.53
N PHE A 66 16.78 -3.43 0.66
CA PHE A 66 15.35 -3.53 0.90
C PHE A 66 14.72 -2.14 0.82
N ARG A 67 13.60 -2.07 0.11
CA ARG A 67 12.80 -0.85 -0.07
C ARG A 67 11.46 -1.00 0.61
N ALA A 68 11.02 0.04 1.30
CA ALA A 68 9.64 0.16 1.77
C ALA A 68 8.82 1.03 0.83
N ASP A 69 7.54 0.71 0.66
CA ASP A 69 6.65 1.49 -0.21
C ASP A 69 6.56 2.94 0.24
N PHE A 70 6.51 3.18 1.55
CA PHE A 70 6.51 4.51 2.16
C PHE A 70 7.42 4.58 3.39
N TYR A 71 8.09 5.72 3.55
CA TYR A 71 8.80 6.11 4.77
C TYR A 71 8.29 7.47 5.26
N LEU A 72 7.67 7.48 6.44
CA LEU A 72 7.23 8.68 7.14
C LEU A 72 8.39 9.16 8.03
N THR A 73 9.17 10.08 7.48
CA THR A 73 10.47 10.54 8.02
C THR A 73 10.37 11.05 9.45
N ASP A 74 9.33 11.82 9.74
CA ASP A 74 9.17 12.53 11.02
C ASP A 74 8.90 11.56 12.19
N PHE A 75 8.54 10.31 11.88
CA PHE A 75 8.09 9.31 12.86
C PHE A 75 8.92 8.03 12.86
N ASN A 76 9.99 7.98 12.05
CA ASN A 76 10.78 6.78 11.78
C ASN A 76 9.93 5.53 11.47
N LEU A 77 8.91 5.71 10.63
CA LEU A 77 7.89 4.70 10.33
C LEU A 77 7.95 4.28 8.86
N LEU A 78 8.16 2.99 8.62
CA LEU A 78 7.99 2.35 7.32
C LEU A 78 6.55 1.83 7.18
N VAL A 79 5.98 1.97 5.99
CA VAL A 79 4.66 1.42 5.65
C VAL A 79 4.75 0.60 4.37
N GLU A 80 4.18 -0.61 4.40
CA GLU A 80 4.07 -1.51 3.25
C GLU A 80 2.60 -1.74 2.89
N VAL A 81 2.31 -1.76 1.59
CA VAL A 81 1.02 -2.09 1.01
C VAL A 81 1.13 -3.42 0.27
N GLU A 82 0.85 -4.49 1.00
CA GLU A 82 0.91 -5.88 0.53
C GLU A 82 -0.18 -6.15 -0.53
N GLY A 83 0.21 -6.08 -1.79
CA GLY A 83 -0.61 -6.45 -2.94
C GLY A 83 -0.68 -7.97 -3.14
N GLY A 84 -1.73 -8.46 -3.80
CA GLY A 84 -1.77 -9.86 -4.24
C GLY A 84 -1.76 -10.91 -3.12
N THR A 85 -2.23 -10.57 -1.91
CA THR A 85 -2.32 -11.48 -0.76
C THR A 85 -3.38 -12.58 -0.91
N ARG A 86 -4.12 -12.60 -2.02
CA ARG A 86 -5.09 -13.66 -2.37
C ARG A 86 -4.62 -14.43 -3.59
N GLY A 87 -4.66 -15.76 -3.51
CA GLY A 87 -4.21 -16.66 -4.57
C GLY A 87 -2.68 -16.72 -4.68
N LYS A 88 -2.15 -17.33 -5.74
CA LYS A 88 -0.71 -17.50 -5.93
C LYS A 88 -0.06 -16.17 -6.34
N SER A 89 0.72 -15.57 -5.44
CA SER A 89 1.60 -14.43 -5.69
C SER A 89 2.93 -14.61 -4.97
N ARG A 90 3.88 -13.70 -5.19
CA ARG A 90 5.16 -13.67 -4.45
C ARG A 90 4.91 -13.65 -2.93
N HIS A 91 3.96 -12.85 -2.46
CA HIS A 91 3.69 -12.70 -1.03
C HIS A 91 3.00 -13.92 -0.41
N THR A 92 2.56 -14.89 -1.22
CA THR A 92 1.89 -16.12 -0.74
C THR A 92 2.69 -17.39 -1.03
N THR A 93 3.79 -17.32 -1.79
CA THR A 93 4.70 -18.46 -1.93
C THR A 93 5.64 -18.51 -0.73
N HIS A 94 6.07 -19.72 -0.34
CA HIS A 94 6.97 -19.89 0.81
C HIS A 94 8.24 -19.04 0.68
N ASP A 95 8.91 -19.07 -0.47
CA ASP A 95 10.17 -18.35 -0.68
C ASP A 95 9.98 -16.82 -0.64
N GLY A 96 8.88 -16.33 -1.22
CA GLY A 96 8.59 -14.90 -1.25
C GLY A 96 8.20 -14.40 0.13
N TYR A 97 7.30 -15.10 0.82
CA TYR A 97 6.95 -14.79 2.19
C TYR A 97 8.16 -14.88 3.15
N SER A 98 9.04 -15.87 2.98
CA SER A 98 10.26 -15.99 3.79
C SER A 98 11.22 -14.82 3.56
N THR A 99 11.34 -14.34 2.33
CA THR A 99 12.12 -13.13 2.01
C THR A 99 11.49 -11.89 2.65
N ASP A 100 10.17 -11.79 2.61
CA ASP A 100 9.44 -10.69 3.23
C ASP A 100 9.64 -10.68 4.76
N LEU A 101 9.64 -11.84 5.42
CA LEU A 101 9.98 -11.96 6.85
C LEU A 101 11.38 -11.42 7.17
N ILE A 102 12.38 -11.74 6.35
CA ILE A 102 13.75 -11.22 6.51
C ILE A 102 13.75 -9.69 6.41
N LYS A 103 13.06 -9.14 5.40
CA LYS A 103 12.92 -7.69 5.21
C LYS A 103 12.29 -7.01 6.42
N TYR A 104 11.19 -7.56 6.93
CA TYR A 104 10.48 -6.96 8.07
C TYR A 104 11.30 -7.00 9.36
N ASN A 105 12.01 -8.10 9.60
CA ASN A 105 12.91 -8.21 10.75
C ASN A 105 14.09 -7.25 10.62
N SER A 106 14.69 -7.11 9.42
CA SER A 106 15.73 -6.10 9.16
C SER A 106 15.25 -4.70 9.50
N ALA A 107 14.03 -4.31 9.08
CA ALA A 107 13.46 -3.02 9.40
C ALA A 107 13.38 -2.78 10.92
N GLN A 108 12.88 -3.76 11.67
CA GLN A 108 12.77 -3.67 13.14
C GLN A 108 14.16 -3.59 13.81
N ILE A 109 15.11 -4.43 13.38
CA ILE A 109 16.48 -4.45 13.92
C ILE A 109 17.18 -3.11 13.69
N LEU A 110 16.94 -2.47 12.55
CA LEU A 110 17.47 -1.14 12.21
C LEU A 110 16.75 0.01 12.93
N GLY A 111 15.80 -0.29 13.82
CA GLY A 111 15.11 0.68 14.66
C GLY A 111 13.90 1.37 14.01
N PHE A 112 13.47 0.94 12.83
CA PHE A 112 12.26 1.44 12.20
C PHE A 112 11.02 0.84 12.88
N SER A 113 9.97 1.65 13.03
CA SER A 113 8.62 1.08 13.18
C SER A 113 8.12 0.61 11.80
N LEU A 114 7.32 -0.45 11.75
CA LEU A 114 6.81 -1.01 10.51
C LEU A 114 5.32 -1.33 10.63
N LEU A 115 4.51 -0.75 9.75
CA LEU A 115 3.09 -1.09 9.61
C LEU A 115 2.84 -1.65 8.21
N ARG A 116 2.03 -2.72 8.12
CA ARG A 116 1.79 -3.45 6.87
C ARG A 116 0.30 -3.61 6.65
N TYR A 117 -0.15 -3.33 5.43
CA TYR A 117 -1.57 -3.35 5.10
C TYR A 117 -1.80 -4.03 3.76
N THR A 118 -2.88 -4.78 3.66
CA THR A 118 -3.36 -5.21 2.35
C THR A 118 -3.94 -4.02 1.57
N THR A 119 -3.99 -4.14 0.23
CA THR A 119 -4.72 -3.17 -0.61
C THR A 119 -6.18 -2.96 -0.15
N GLU A 120 -6.82 -3.98 0.41
CA GLU A 120 -8.20 -3.87 0.91
C GLU A 120 -8.29 -3.01 2.17
N GLN A 121 -7.34 -3.16 3.11
CA GLN A 121 -7.30 -2.36 4.33
C GLN A 121 -7.06 -0.88 4.03
N VAL A 122 -6.18 -0.57 3.05
CA VAL A 122 -5.97 0.81 2.59
C VAL A 122 -7.27 1.41 2.04
N LYS A 123 -7.97 0.67 1.18
CA LYS A 123 -9.24 1.14 0.59
C LYS A 123 -10.35 1.37 1.61
N LYS A 124 -10.31 0.63 2.72
CA LYS A 124 -11.25 0.77 3.84
C LYS A 124 -10.84 1.87 4.83
N GLY A 125 -9.73 2.57 4.61
CA GLY A 125 -9.24 3.65 5.49
C GLY A 125 -8.46 3.18 6.72
N MET A 126 -8.42 1.87 7.00
CA MET A 126 -7.78 1.32 8.20
C MET A 126 -6.29 1.65 8.30
N ALA A 127 -5.60 1.71 7.16
CA ALA A 127 -4.19 2.05 7.11
C ALA A 127 -3.94 3.48 7.62
N LEU A 128 -4.75 4.43 7.15
CA LEU A 128 -4.65 5.83 7.56
C LEU A 128 -4.99 5.99 9.05
N GLU A 129 -6.08 5.37 9.52
CA GLU A 129 -6.48 5.40 10.93
C GLU A 129 -5.36 4.90 11.85
N SER A 130 -4.75 3.77 11.49
CA SER A 130 -3.66 3.18 12.26
C SER A 130 -2.39 4.04 12.25
N ILE A 131 -2.08 4.68 11.11
CA ILE A 131 -0.96 5.64 10.99
C ILE A 131 -1.21 6.88 11.87
N GLU A 132 -2.42 7.43 11.87
CA GLU A 132 -2.77 8.57 12.73
C GLU A 132 -2.67 8.21 14.22
N LEU A 133 -3.11 7.01 14.60
CA LEU A 133 -2.94 6.50 15.97
C LEU A 133 -1.46 6.33 16.34
N PHE A 134 -0.65 5.80 15.43
CA PHE A 134 0.79 5.69 15.63
C PHE A 134 1.41 7.08 15.86
N ILE A 135 1.09 8.06 15.01
CA ILE A 135 1.58 9.45 15.14
C ILE A 135 1.17 10.05 16.49
N LYS A 136 -0.09 9.91 16.90
CA LYS A 136 -0.58 10.37 18.21
C LYS A 136 0.21 9.75 19.36
N SER A 137 0.48 8.45 19.29
CA SER A 137 1.25 7.72 20.31
C SER A 137 2.70 8.22 20.44
N ARG A 138 3.32 8.67 19.34
CA ARG A 138 4.69 9.20 19.34
C ARG A 138 4.77 10.65 19.79
N ASN A 139 3.70 11.41 19.58
CA ASN A 139 3.61 12.81 20.01
C ASN A 139 3.21 12.98 21.49
N GLY A 140 3.20 11.89 22.28
CA GLY A 140 2.84 11.95 23.70
C GLY A 140 1.36 12.19 23.98
N VAL A 141 0.49 12.10 22.96
CA VAL A 141 -0.96 12.12 23.16
C VAL A 141 -1.36 10.73 23.63
N LEU A 142 -1.56 10.59 24.95
CA LEU A 142 -2.10 9.37 25.56
C LEU A 142 -3.39 8.97 24.82
N ILE A 143 -3.34 7.80 24.17
CA ILE A 143 -4.53 7.12 23.69
C ILE A 143 -5.16 6.49 24.93
N ALA A 144 -6.05 7.24 25.58
CA ALA A 144 -6.87 6.76 26.69
C ALA A 144 -8.01 5.89 26.16
#